data_AF-A0A968IIA9-F1
#
_entry.id   AF-A0A968IIA9-F1
#
_cell.length_a   1.000
_cell.length_b   1.000
_cell.length_c   1.000
_cell.angle_alpha   90.00
_cell.angle_beta   90.00
_cell.angle_gamma   90.00
#
_symmetry.space_group_name_H-M   'P 1'
#
loop_
_entity.id
_entity.type
_entity.pdbx_description
1 polymer ?
#
loop_
_entity_poly.entity_id
_entity_poly.type
_entity_poly.pdbx_seq_one_letter_code
_entity_poly.pdbx_strand_id
1 'polypeptide(L)'
;MDCLGGRSWRYDGVCGNADAFNFGGCCLCPNRGGIHSSDAIGGSVGAARTSRRSDPFVGSGFSGGQSGESGFGKRGRSSRHWANSSRARYPRSQAGCPRKAKTDAQAAAARLERVKSTQNSDVAAQKAAVGRAESEERGVMAQAETIARLEVQREDARTQYDRFLKLSRDGAISASNLDEKRLAMATLEAQLKEAQATLVRLQESAEAQVQEANANLDRTQAVNPTDVQVAAAELASANAAVTQAQAELEVTYIRSPISATVLKVHVRPGEVIGQKGIAELGQTDQMNVVAQVYKTDINKVRVGQGRS
;
A
#
# COMPACT_ATOMS: atom_id res chain seq x y z
N MET A 1 37.96 5.52 43.46
CA MET A 1 37.15 5.41 42.23
C MET A 1 37.84 6.26 41.20
N ASP A 2 38.59 5.59 40.34
CA ASP A 2 39.64 6.14 39.51
C ASP A 2 39.12 7.08 38.42
N CYS A 3 39.78 8.23 38.30
CA CYS A 3 39.79 9.09 37.12
C CYS A 3 41.14 8.91 36.43
N LEU A 4 41.19 8.61 35.13
CA LEU A 4 42.29 8.78 34.15
C LEU A 4 41.73 8.13 32.86
N GLY A 5 41.80 8.62 31.62
CA GLY A 5 42.52 9.65 30.84
C GLY A 5 42.16 9.36 29.36
N GLY A 6 42.40 10.13 28.31
CA GLY A 6 43.06 11.40 28.03
C GLY A 6 42.47 11.95 26.71
N ARG A 7 42.41 13.27 26.50
CA ARG A 7 43.42 14.13 25.82
C ARG A 7 43.89 13.66 24.44
N SER A 8 43.23 14.23 23.42
CA SER A 8 43.75 15.02 22.27
C SER A 8 45.14 14.76 21.72
N TRP A 9 45.29 14.75 20.38
CA TRP A 9 46.32 15.50 19.63
C TRP A 9 45.85 15.82 18.19
N ARG A 10 46.24 17.01 17.70
CA ARG A 10 46.15 17.52 16.32
C ARG A 10 47.51 17.39 15.61
N TYR A 11 47.49 17.63 14.28
CA TYR A 11 48.57 18.08 13.35
C TYR A 11 49.59 16.99 12.97
N ASP A 12 50.17 16.87 11.76
CA ASP A 12 50.38 17.63 10.51
C ASP A 12 50.50 16.56 9.38
N GLY A 13 50.27 16.72 8.07
CA GLY A 13 50.78 17.69 7.10
C GLY A 13 51.61 16.99 5.99
N VAL A 14 51.60 17.53 4.76
CA VAL A 14 52.52 17.30 3.60
C VAL A 14 52.16 16.11 2.67
N CYS A 15 51.69 16.26 1.41
CA CYS A 15 52.13 16.94 0.17
C CYS A 15 53.08 16.12 -0.74
N GLY A 16 52.67 15.96 -2.02
CA GLY A 16 53.48 15.54 -3.19
C GLY A 16 52.63 14.79 -4.22
N ASN A 17 52.04 15.45 -5.24
CA ASN A 17 52.54 15.65 -6.63
C ASN A 17 53.09 14.36 -7.27
N ALA A 18 52.84 13.96 -8.52
CA ALA A 18 52.11 14.39 -9.72
C ALA A 18 52.00 13.07 -10.57
N ASP A 19 51.19 12.85 -11.61
CA ASP A 19 51.06 13.54 -12.89
C ASP A 19 49.91 12.90 -13.70
N ALA A 20 49.44 13.66 -14.67
CA ALA A 20 48.42 13.41 -15.68
C ALA A 20 48.43 12.02 -16.37
N PHE A 21 47.24 11.53 -16.75
CA PHE A 21 46.98 11.10 -18.13
C PHE A 21 45.48 11.19 -18.47
N ASN A 22 45.23 11.74 -19.65
CA ASN A 22 43.96 12.12 -20.26
C ASN A 22 43.41 10.98 -21.15
N PHE A 23 42.18 11.16 -21.67
CA PHE A 23 41.36 10.31 -22.56
C PHE A 23 40.49 9.27 -21.84
N GLY A 24 39.16 9.25 -21.94
CA GLY A 24 38.29 9.65 -23.04
C GLY A 24 37.92 8.40 -23.85
N GLY A 25 36.70 7.86 -23.67
CA GLY A 25 36.24 6.74 -24.49
C GLY A 25 35.10 5.92 -23.89
N CYS A 26 33.87 6.40 -24.04
CA CYS A 26 32.68 5.56 -24.00
C CYS A 26 32.70 4.60 -25.20
N CYS A 27 32.66 3.29 -24.95
CA CYS A 27 32.29 2.30 -25.96
C CYS A 27 31.29 1.29 -25.36
N LEU A 28 30.00 1.61 -25.55
CA LEU A 28 28.93 0.62 -25.58
C LEU A 28 28.82 0.06 -27.00
N CYS A 29 28.78 -1.27 -27.13
CA CYS A 29 28.04 -2.07 -28.11
C CYS A 29 28.40 -3.57 -27.89
N PRO A 30 27.60 -4.56 -28.34
CA PRO A 30 26.56 -4.47 -29.36
C PRO A 30 25.22 -5.19 -29.00
N ASN A 31 24.14 -4.83 -29.68
CA ASN A 31 23.06 -5.80 -29.93
C ASN A 31 22.64 -5.77 -31.40
N ARG A 32 22.51 -6.98 -31.94
CA ARG A 32 22.42 -7.34 -33.37
C ARG A 32 21.13 -8.12 -33.53
N GLY A 33 20.26 -7.71 -34.44
CA GLY A 33 19.04 -8.48 -34.74
C GLY A 33 18.07 -7.72 -35.64
N GLY A 34 18.32 -7.76 -36.95
CA GLY A 34 17.33 -7.40 -37.96
C GLY A 34 16.41 -8.58 -38.26
N ILE A 35 15.16 -8.29 -38.62
CA ILE A 35 14.30 -9.21 -39.38
C ILE A 35 13.61 -8.40 -40.49
N HIS A 36 13.66 -8.98 -41.68
CA HIS A 36 13.19 -8.48 -42.95
C HIS A 36 11.67 -8.57 -43.13
N SER A 37 11.25 -7.89 -44.18
CA SER A 37 9.93 -7.63 -44.75
C SER A 37 9.18 -8.85 -45.32
N SER A 38 7.88 -8.59 -45.56
CA SER A 38 7.02 -9.02 -46.69
C SER A 38 6.66 -10.50 -46.83
N ASP A 39 5.36 -10.80 -46.74
CA ASP A 39 4.60 -11.38 -47.85
C ASP A 39 3.08 -11.32 -47.63
N ALA A 40 2.37 -11.04 -48.73
CA ALA A 40 0.93 -10.89 -48.84
C ALA A 40 0.40 -11.89 -49.89
N ILE A 41 -0.59 -12.70 -49.52
CA ILE A 41 -1.52 -13.47 -50.40
C ILE A 41 -2.76 -13.73 -49.51
N GLY A 42 -4.04 -13.55 -49.85
CA GLY A 42 -4.74 -13.36 -51.11
C GLY A 42 -5.92 -14.34 -51.21
N GLY A 43 -7.16 -13.87 -50.96
CA GLY A 43 -8.45 -14.48 -51.38
C GLY A 43 -9.04 -15.61 -50.51
N SER A 44 -10.35 -15.88 -50.45
CA SER A 44 -11.53 -15.27 -51.09
C SER A 44 -12.84 -15.92 -50.58
N VAL A 45 -13.96 -15.18 -50.70
CA VAL A 45 -15.39 -15.55 -50.85
C VAL A 45 -16.13 -16.42 -49.81
N GLY A 46 -17.29 -15.91 -49.35
CA GLY A 46 -18.36 -16.71 -48.75
C GLY A 46 -19.56 -15.88 -48.27
N ALA A 47 -20.42 -15.45 -49.18
CA ALA A 47 -21.67 -14.75 -48.90
C ALA A 47 -22.82 -15.72 -48.57
N ALA A 48 -23.67 -15.39 -47.59
CA ALA A 48 -25.06 -15.86 -47.53
C ALA A 48 -25.96 -14.85 -46.79
N ARG A 49 -26.90 -14.27 -47.53
CA ARG A 49 -28.09 -13.55 -47.05
C ARG A 49 -29.24 -14.55 -46.89
N THR A 50 -30.10 -14.34 -45.90
CA THR A 50 -31.58 -14.53 -45.94
C THR A 50 -32.15 -14.04 -44.58
N SER A 51 -32.83 -12.90 -44.50
CA SER A 51 -34.24 -12.58 -44.79
C SER A 51 -35.21 -12.75 -43.60
N ARG A 52 -35.70 -11.60 -43.12
CA ARG A 52 -37.03 -11.26 -42.55
C ARG A 52 -37.98 -12.40 -42.11
N ARG A 53 -38.55 -12.24 -40.91
CA ARG A 53 -40.02 -12.20 -40.67
C ARG A 53 -40.35 -11.63 -39.29
N SER A 54 -41.59 -11.16 -39.21
CA SER A 54 -42.16 -10.12 -38.36
C SER A 54 -43.21 -10.67 -37.38
N ASP A 55 -43.31 -10.00 -36.21
CA ASP A 55 -44.51 -9.71 -35.38
C ASP A 55 -45.33 -10.86 -34.74
N PRO A 56 -46.28 -10.57 -33.80
CA PRO A 56 -46.32 -9.64 -32.65
C PRO A 56 -46.99 -10.27 -31.38
N PHE A 57 -47.07 -9.56 -30.24
CA PHE A 57 -48.21 -9.53 -29.27
C PHE A 57 -47.89 -8.53 -28.11
N VAL A 58 -48.45 -7.31 -28.03
CA VAL A 58 -49.79 -6.84 -27.54
C VAL A 58 -49.88 -6.64 -26.02
N GLY A 59 -50.31 -5.42 -25.62
CA GLY A 59 -50.89 -5.09 -24.30
C GLY A 59 -50.56 -3.66 -23.82
N SER A 60 -51.05 -2.60 -24.49
CA SER A 60 -52.25 -1.80 -24.14
C SER A 60 -52.15 -0.96 -22.85
N GLY A 61 -52.03 0.37 -22.98
CA GLY A 61 -53.05 1.35 -22.49
C GLY A 61 -52.54 2.07 -21.23
N PHE A 62 -52.78 3.35 -20.93
CA PHE A 62 -53.80 4.29 -21.36
C PHE A 62 -53.35 5.74 -21.00
N SER A 63 -53.87 6.71 -21.75
CA SER A 63 -53.81 8.19 -21.63
C SER A 63 -54.03 8.75 -20.20
N GLY A 64 -53.57 9.93 -19.78
CA GLY A 64 -53.56 11.23 -20.47
C GLY A 64 -54.80 12.07 -20.07
N GLY A 65 -54.58 13.24 -19.45
CA GLY A 65 -55.59 14.28 -19.15
C GLY A 65 -56.02 14.33 -17.67
N GLN A 66 -56.33 15.46 -17.03
CA GLN A 66 -56.48 16.86 -17.43
C GLN A 66 -56.35 17.74 -16.18
N SER A 67 -55.87 18.96 -16.40
CA SER A 67 -56.01 20.12 -15.53
C SER A 67 -57.48 20.49 -15.32
N GLY A 68 -57.89 20.68 -14.06
CA GLY A 68 -59.18 21.23 -13.67
C GLY A 68 -59.01 22.36 -12.67
N GLU A 69 -59.24 23.59 -13.12
CA GLU A 69 -59.52 24.76 -12.28
C GLU A 69 -60.95 24.67 -11.73
N SER A 70 -61.11 25.01 -10.46
CA SER A 70 -62.20 25.84 -9.89
C SER A 70 -62.39 25.53 -8.40
N GLY A 71 -62.67 26.56 -7.58
CA GLY A 71 -63.15 26.34 -6.22
C GLY A 71 -62.75 27.40 -5.20
N PHE A 72 -63.26 28.61 -5.35
CA PHE A 72 -63.25 29.65 -4.31
C PHE A 72 -64.16 29.21 -3.14
N GLY A 73 -63.62 29.04 -1.93
CA GLY A 73 -64.37 28.63 -0.74
C GLY A 73 -63.81 29.24 0.55
N LYS A 74 -64.65 29.96 1.29
CA LYS A 74 -64.29 30.87 2.38
C LYS A 74 -64.00 30.17 3.72
N ARG A 75 -63.01 30.74 4.44
CA ARG A 75 -62.89 30.95 5.91
C ARG A 75 -62.95 29.73 6.82
N GLY A 76 -61.78 29.38 7.38
CA GLY A 76 -61.63 28.71 8.68
C GLY A 76 -60.34 29.18 9.36
N ARG A 77 -60.43 29.74 10.57
CA ARG A 77 -59.30 30.31 11.33
C ARG A 77 -58.29 29.22 11.70
N SER A 78 -57.11 29.25 11.10
CA SER A 78 -55.95 28.51 11.59
C SER A 78 -55.33 29.27 12.77
N SER A 79 -55.47 28.71 13.97
CA SER A 79 -54.63 29.02 15.12
C SER A 79 -53.19 28.61 14.80
N ARG A 80 -52.41 29.58 14.34
CA ARG A 80 -50.98 29.42 14.06
C ARG A 80 -50.25 29.13 15.38
N HIS A 81 -50.11 27.85 15.71
CA HIS A 81 -49.06 27.39 16.60
C HIS A 81 -47.72 27.79 15.97
N TRP A 82 -46.90 28.53 16.70
CA TRP A 82 -45.49 28.76 16.38
C TRP A 82 -44.71 27.45 16.57
N ALA A 83 -45.01 26.44 15.76
CA ALA A 83 -44.07 25.39 15.43
C ALA A 83 -43.39 25.78 14.11
N ASN A 84 -42.80 26.97 14.06
CA ASN A 84 -41.82 27.26 13.02
C ASN A 84 -40.56 26.49 13.41
N SER A 85 -40.56 25.18 13.12
CA SER A 85 -39.33 24.46 12.90
C SER A 85 -38.74 25.00 11.60
N SER A 86 -38.21 26.22 11.67
CA SER A 86 -37.23 26.74 10.75
C SER A 86 -36.04 25.80 10.86
N ARG A 87 -36.10 24.69 10.11
CA ARG A 87 -34.91 24.00 9.62
C ARG A 87 -34.23 24.99 8.68
N ALA A 88 -33.64 26.02 9.27
CA ALA A 88 -32.64 26.85 8.63
C ALA A 88 -31.60 25.86 8.14
N ARG A 89 -31.58 25.63 6.83
CA ARG A 89 -30.44 25.04 6.15
C ARG A 89 -29.35 26.10 6.24
N TYR A 90 -28.71 26.18 7.40
CA TYR A 90 -27.47 26.92 7.55
C TYR A 90 -26.50 26.37 6.51
N PRO A 91 -25.83 27.21 5.71
CA PRO A 91 -24.72 26.73 4.91
C PRO A 91 -23.76 26.08 5.89
N ARG A 92 -23.58 24.75 5.78
CA ARG A 92 -22.56 24.01 6.53
C ARG A 92 -21.28 24.80 6.33
N SER A 93 -20.77 25.43 7.38
CA SER A 93 -19.38 25.83 7.40
C SER A 93 -18.60 24.58 7.01
N GLN A 94 -17.87 24.67 5.90
CA GLN A 94 -17.09 23.54 5.39
C GLN A 94 -15.94 23.16 6.35
N ALA A 95 -15.72 23.97 7.39
CA ALA A 95 -14.84 23.69 8.52
C ALA A 95 -15.34 22.47 9.31
N GLY A 96 -14.52 21.43 9.38
CA GLY A 96 -14.65 20.36 10.35
C GLY A 96 -15.91 19.50 10.23
N CYS A 97 -16.18 18.88 9.07
CA CYS A 97 -17.20 17.82 9.04
C CYS A 97 -16.58 16.53 9.60
N PRO A 98 -16.88 16.10 10.85
CA PRO A 98 -16.24 14.92 11.45
C PRO A 98 -16.57 13.64 10.68
N ARG A 99 -17.64 13.62 9.88
CA ARG A 99 -17.94 12.51 8.99
C ARG A 99 -16.86 12.31 7.91
N LYS A 100 -16.34 13.40 7.32
CA LYS A 100 -15.27 13.31 6.31
C LYS A 100 -13.96 12.84 6.94
N ALA A 101 -13.55 13.46 8.03
CA ALA A 101 -12.35 13.05 8.75
C ALA A 101 -12.42 11.57 9.17
N LYS A 102 -13.60 11.08 9.62
CA LYS A 102 -13.80 9.67 9.96
C LYS A 102 -13.66 8.74 8.75
N THR A 103 -14.19 9.13 7.58
CA THR A 103 -14.01 8.32 6.37
C THR A 103 -12.55 8.30 5.92
N ASP A 104 -11.83 9.40 6.10
CA ASP A 104 -10.41 9.49 5.74
C ASP A 104 -9.55 8.62 6.69
N ALA A 105 -9.86 8.62 8.00
CA ALA A 105 -9.23 7.72 8.96
C ALA A 105 -9.54 6.24 8.69
N GLN A 106 -10.76 5.91 8.30
CA GLN A 106 -11.12 4.55 7.86
C GLN A 106 -10.34 4.13 6.59
N ALA A 107 -10.19 5.04 5.63
CA ALA A 107 -9.41 4.79 4.42
C ALA A 107 -7.91 4.59 4.73
N ALA A 108 -7.34 5.38 5.65
CA ALA A 108 -5.97 5.22 6.12
C ALA A 108 -5.76 3.88 6.86
N ALA A 109 -6.72 3.46 7.70
CA ALA A 109 -6.68 2.15 8.36
C ALA A 109 -6.72 0.99 7.36
N ALA A 110 -7.60 1.08 6.35
CA ALA A 110 -7.66 0.11 5.27
C ALA A 110 -6.40 0.10 4.39
N ARG A 111 -5.69 1.23 4.28
CA ARG A 111 -4.39 1.30 3.60
C ARG A 111 -3.31 0.58 4.41
N LEU A 112 -3.22 0.84 5.72
CA LEU A 112 -2.27 0.15 6.60
C LEU A 112 -2.46 -1.37 6.56
N GLU A 113 -3.70 -1.85 6.61
CA GLU A 113 -3.97 -3.29 6.56
C GLU A 113 -3.61 -3.90 5.20
N ARG A 114 -3.90 -3.19 4.10
CA ARG A 114 -3.46 -3.61 2.77
C ARG A 114 -1.94 -3.73 2.71
N VAL A 115 -1.20 -2.72 3.19
CA VAL A 115 0.27 -2.72 3.20
C VAL A 115 0.82 -3.93 3.98
N LYS A 116 0.29 -4.22 5.17
CA LYS A 116 0.68 -5.39 5.97
C LYS A 116 0.39 -6.71 5.26
N SER A 117 -0.75 -6.82 4.59
CA SER A 117 -1.13 -8.02 3.84
C SER A 117 -0.22 -8.25 2.64
N THR A 118 0.04 -7.21 1.82
CA THR A 118 1.01 -7.28 0.73
C THR A 118 2.40 -7.65 1.24
N GLN A 119 2.86 -7.06 2.35
CA GLN A 119 4.15 -7.41 2.94
C GLN A 119 4.26 -8.91 3.25
N ASN A 120 3.25 -9.48 3.91
CA ASN A 120 3.25 -10.90 4.24
C ASN A 120 3.25 -11.78 2.98
N SER A 121 2.48 -11.38 1.97
CA SER A 121 2.45 -12.05 0.67
C SER A 121 3.80 -11.98 -0.05
N ASP A 122 4.45 -10.82 -0.06
CA ASP A 122 5.73 -10.61 -0.73
C ASP A 122 6.85 -11.40 -0.04
N VAL A 123 6.89 -11.40 1.30
CA VAL A 123 7.85 -12.22 2.06
C VAL A 123 7.62 -13.71 1.79
N ALA A 124 6.36 -14.17 1.73
CA ALA A 124 6.05 -15.55 1.39
C ALA A 124 6.50 -15.90 -0.05
N ALA A 125 6.28 -15.00 -1.00
CA ALA A 125 6.72 -15.17 -2.39
C ALA A 125 8.25 -15.23 -2.52
N GLN A 126 8.99 -14.36 -1.81
CA GLN A 126 10.45 -14.38 -1.80
C GLN A 126 11.01 -15.63 -1.11
N LYS A 127 10.43 -16.08 0.01
CA LYS A 127 10.80 -17.36 0.63
C LYS A 127 10.57 -18.55 -0.31
N ALA A 128 9.47 -18.53 -1.07
CA ALA A 128 9.24 -19.55 -2.08
C ALA A 128 10.26 -19.47 -3.24
N ALA A 129 10.78 -18.29 -3.57
CA ALA A 129 11.85 -18.14 -4.54
C ALA A 129 13.17 -18.73 -4.03
N VAL A 130 13.53 -18.49 -2.77
CA VAL A 130 14.68 -19.13 -2.12
C VAL A 130 14.55 -20.65 -2.15
N GLY A 131 13.39 -21.19 -1.75
CA GLY A 131 13.17 -22.65 -1.79
C GLY A 131 13.19 -23.26 -3.20
N ARG A 132 12.85 -22.47 -4.24
CA ARG A 132 13.05 -22.89 -5.64
C ARG A 132 14.52 -22.93 -6.02
N ALA A 133 15.31 -21.91 -5.64
CA ALA A 133 16.74 -21.87 -5.88
C ALA A 133 17.48 -23.01 -5.16
N GLU A 134 17.15 -23.28 -3.90
CA GLU A 134 17.68 -24.43 -3.15
C GLU A 134 17.31 -25.77 -3.81
N SER A 135 16.16 -25.85 -4.49
CA SER A 135 15.77 -27.06 -5.21
C SER A 135 16.62 -27.29 -6.48
N GLU A 136 17.24 -26.26 -7.04
CA GLU A 136 18.16 -26.40 -8.19
C GLU A 136 19.46 -27.13 -7.79
N GLU A 137 19.81 -27.17 -6.49
CA GLU A 137 20.91 -28.02 -5.96
C GLU A 137 20.68 -29.52 -6.22
N ARG A 138 19.44 -29.95 -6.47
CA ARG A 138 19.18 -31.34 -6.91
C ARG A 138 19.86 -31.65 -8.25
N GLY A 139 20.05 -30.65 -9.11
CA GLY A 139 20.81 -30.77 -10.34
C GLY A 139 22.30 -31.04 -10.09
N VAL A 140 22.87 -30.42 -9.05
CA VAL A 140 24.24 -30.67 -8.58
C VAL A 140 24.39 -32.12 -8.12
N MET A 141 23.43 -32.61 -7.34
CA MET A 141 23.42 -34.02 -6.89
C MET A 141 23.33 -35.01 -8.07
N ALA A 142 22.48 -34.75 -9.06
CA ALA A 142 22.37 -35.59 -10.25
C ALA A 142 23.67 -35.61 -11.08
N GLN A 143 24.39 -34.48 -11.13
CA GLN A 143 25.69 -34.40 -11.80
C GLN A 143 26.77 -35.16 -11.03
N ALA A 144 26.74 -35.14 -9.70
CA ALA A 144 27.66 -35.91 -8.85
C ALA A 144 27.54 -37.43 -9.10
N GLU A 145 26.31 -37.94 -9.26
CA GLU A 145 26.08 -39.36 -9.63
C GLU A 145 26.65 -39.70 -11.02
N THR A 146 26.58 -38.77 -11.96
CA THR A 146 27.18 -38.94 -13.30
C THR A 146 28.70 -39.02 -13.21
N ILE A 147 29.33 -38.20 -12.37
CA ILE A 147 30.77 -38.26 -12.10
C ILE A 147 31.13 -39.61 -11.46
N ALA A 148 30.41 -40.05 -10.43
CA ALA A 148 30.66 -41.33 -9.77
C ALA A 148 30.61 -42.51 -10.76
N ARG A 149 29.64 -42.52 -11.68
CA ARG A 149 29.57 -43.53 -12.75
C ARG A 149 30.79 -43.46 -13.69
N LEU A 150 31.19 -42.26 -14.12
CA LEU A 150 32.35 -42.07 -15.01
C LEU A 150 33.67 -42.47 -14.34
N GLU A 151 33.82 -42.24 -13.04
CA GLU A 151 34.99 -42.67 -12.29
C GLU A 151 35.15 -44.19 -12.29
N VAL A 152 34.06 -44.93 -12.07
CA VAL A 152 34.06 -46.40 -12.15
C VAL A 152 34.43 -46.88 -13.55
N GLN A 153 33.86 -46.28 -14.60
CA GLN A 153 34.17 -46.64 -15.99
C GLN A 153 35.63 -46.35 -16.34
N ARG A 154 36.15 -45.21 -15.90
CA ARG A 154 37.54 -44.81 -16.11
C ARG A 154 38.49 -45.78 -15.42
N GLU A 155 38.17 -46.24 -14.22
CA GLU A 155 39.01 -47.20 -13.49
C GLU A 155 39.00 -48.60 -14.11
N ASP A 156 37.86 -49.07 -14.62
CA ASP A 156 37.82 -50.30 -15.43
C ASP A 156 38.68 -50.15 -16.69
N ALA A 157 38.50 -49.06 -17.45
CA ALA A 157 39.28 -48.80 -18.67
C ALA A 157 40.78 -48.72 -18.39
N ARG A 158 41.17 -48.13 -17.26
CA ARG A 158 42.56 -48.10 -16.78
C ARG A 158 43.09 -49.51 -16.50
N THR A 159 42.32 -50.32 -15.77
CA THR A 159 42.69 -51.71 -15.47
C THR A 159 42.86 -52.54 -16.75
N GLN A 160 41.96 -52.36 -17.72
CA GLN A 160 42.07 -53.00 -19.03
C GLN A 160 43.32 -52.54 -19.77
N TYR A 161 43.60 -51.23 -19.81
CA TYR A 161 44.81 -50.70 -20.43
C TYR A 161 46.08 -51.28 -19.78
N ASP A 162 46.16 -51.31 -18.44
CA ASP A 162 47.30 -51.87 -17.71
C ASP A 162 47.50 -53.37 -17.98
N ARG A 163 46.41 -54.13 -18.10
CA ARG A 163 46.46 -55.55 -18.46
C ARG A 163 46.95 -55.76 -19.89
N PHE A 164 46.45 -54.99 -20.85
CA PHE A 164 46.85 -55.08 -22.25
C PHE A 164 48.28 -54.58 -22.47
N LEU A 165 48.74 -53.61 -21.68
CA LEU A 165 50.12 -53.14 -21.71
C LEU A 165 51.10 -54.25 -21.35
N LYS A 166 50.78 -55.11 -20.38
CA LYS A 166 51.59 -56.30 -20.04
C LYS A 166 51.63 -57.29 -21.20
N LEU A 167 50.47 -57.66 -21.75
CA LEU A 167 50.38 -58.58 -22.89
C LEU A 167 51.11 -58.07 -24.15
N SER A 168 51.12 -56.76 -24.37
CA SER A 168 51.85 -56.14 -25.48
C SER A 168 53.36 -56.22 -25.28
N ARG A 169 53.85 -56.01 -24.05
CA ARG A 169 55.28 -56.20 -23.71
C ARG A 169 55.72 -57.64 -23.91
N ASP A 170 54.83 -58.59 -23.66
CA ASP A 170 55.06 -60.03 -23.89
C ASP A 170 54.94 -60.43 -25.37
N GLY A 171 54.62 -59.48 -26.27
CA GLY A 171 54.47 -59.70 -27.71
C GLY A 171 53.19 -60.46 -28.11
N ALA A 172 52.25 -60.64 -27.18
CA ALA A 172 51.05 -61.47 -27.38
C ALA A 172 49.90 -60.74 -28.10
N ILE A 173 49.97 -59.41 -28.26
CA ILE A 173 48.94 -58.59 -28.93
C ILE A 173 49.56 -57.56 -29.88
N SER A 174 48.76 -57.06 -30.82
CA SER A 174 49.16 -55.99 -31.73
C SER A 174 49.20 -54.62 -31.04
N ALA A 175 50.01 -53.69 -31.57
CA ALA A 175 50.03 -52.30 -31.12
C ALA A 175 48.65 -51.62 -31.25
N SER A 176 47.91 -51.91 -32.32
CA SER A 176 46.56 -51.37 -32.52
C SER A 176 45.59 -51.72 -31.39
N ASN A 177 45.67 -52.94 -30.82
CA ASN A 177 44.79 -53.33 -29.72
C ASN A 177 45.12 -52.55 -28.43
N LEU A 178 46.39 -52.27 -28.18
CA LEU A 178 46.81 -51.46 -27.04
C LEU A 178 46.36 -50.00 -27.21
N ASP A 179 46.52 -49.45 -28.41
CA ASP A 179 46.12 -48.08 -28.73
C ASP A 179 44.61 -47.86 -28.60
N GLU A 180 43.79 -48.87 -28.95
CA GLU A 180 42.34 -48.84 -28.71
C GLU A 180 42.02 -48.68 -27.21
N LYS A 181 42.67 -49.44 -26.33
CA LYS A 181 42.44 -49.34 -24.87
C LYS A 181 42.97 -48.04 -24.30
N ARG A 182 44.10 -47.55 -24.82
CA ARG A 182 44.65 -46.23 -24.47
C ARG A 182 43.66 -45.13 -24.83
N LEU A 183 43.09 -45.17 -26.03
CA LEU A 183 42.11 -44.18 -26.50
C LEU A 183 40.83 -44.24 -25.67
N ALA A 184 40.34 -45.43 -25.33
CA ALA A 184 39.17 -45.60 -24.48
C ALA A 184 39.37 -44.97 -23.09
N MET A 185 40.51 -45.25 -22.44
CA MET A 185 40.86 -44.64 -21.15
C MET A 185 40.96 -43.12 -21.26
N ALA A 186 41.69 -42.60 -22.25
CA ALA A 186 41.86 -41.15 -22.44
C ALA A 186 40.52 -40.44 -22.71
N THR A 187 39.60 -41.10 -23.42
CA THR A 187 38.26 -40.55 -23.70
C THR A 187 37.44 -40.43 -22.41
N LEU A 188 37.45 -41.46 -21.55
CA LEU A 188 36.77 -41.44 -20.26
C LEU A 188 37.38 -40.42 -19.29
N GLU A 189 38.70 -40.25 -19.30
CA GLU A 189 39.37 -39.20 -18.53
C GLU A 189 38.95 -37.79 -18.98
N ALA A 190 38.85 -37.57 -20.30
CA ALA A 190 38.37 -36.31 -20.85
C ALA A 190 36.90 -36.04 -20.45
N GLN A 191 36.03 -37.04 -20.55
CA GLN A 191 34.62 -36.95 -20.14
C GLN A 191 34.47 -36.68 -18.64
N LEU A 192 35.27 -37.34 -17.80
CA LEU A 192 35.28 -37.11 -16.36
C LEU A 192 35.67 -35.66 -16.03
N LYS A 193 36.72 -35.14 -16.67
CA LYS A 193 37.17 -33.76 -16.50
C LYS A 193 36.10 -32.75 -16.93
N GLU A 194 35.41 -33.00 -18.04
CA GLU A 194 34.30 -32.17 -18.51
C GLU A 194 33.12 -32.20 -17.53
N ALA A 195 32.78 -33.38 -17.01
CA ALA A 195 31.70 -33.55 -16.04
C ALA A 195 32.01 -32.83 -14.72
N GLN A 196 33.26 -32.90 -14.24
CA GLN A 196 33.74 -32.18 -13.05
C GLN A 196 33.69 -30.66 -13.24
N ALA A 197 34.15 -30.15 -14.40
CA ALA A 197 34.05 -28.73 -14.71
C ALA A 197 32.58 -28.25 -14.78
N THR A 198 31.69 -29.11 -15.25
CA THR A 198 30.25 -28.83 -15.26
C THR A 198 29.65 -28.83 -13.86
N LEU A 199 30.07 -29.74 -12.98
CA LEU A 199 29.65 -29.73 -11.57
C LEU A 199 30.02 -28.42 -10.88
N VAL A 200 31.27 -27.96 -11.03
CA VAL A 200 31.72 -26.69 -10.42
C VAL A 200 30.88 -25.51 -10.92
N ARG A 201 30.64 -25.41 -12.23
CA ARG A 201 29.77 -24.36 -12.78
C ARG A 201 28.34 -24.43 -12.24
N LEU A 202 27.79 -25.63 -12.07
CA LEU A 202 26.46 -25.81 -11.51
C LEU A 202 26.41 -25.42 -10.03
N GLN A 203 27.45 -25.75 -9.25
CA GLN A 203 27.58 -25.35 -7.85
C GLN A 203 27.66 -23.83 -7.72
N GLU A 204 28.56 -23.19 -8.45
CA GLU A 204 28.71 -21.73 -8.45
C GLU A 204 27.41 -21.03 -8.88
N SER A 205 26.73 -21.55 -9.91
CA SER A 205 25.45 -21.01 -10.36
C SER A 205 24.35 -21.17 -9.31
N ALA A 206 24.22 -22.34 -8.69
CA ALA A 206 23.21 -22.60 -7.66
C ALA A 206 23.45 -21.72 -6.43
N GLU A 207 24.69 -21.64 -5.96
CA GLU A 207 25.07 -20.77 -4.86
C GLU A 207 24.78 -19.29 -5.16
N ALA A 208 25.12 -18.83 -6.37
CA ALA A 208 24.85 -17.46 -6.80
C ALA A 208 23.34 -17.15 -6.80
N GLN A 209 22.50 -18.08 -7.30
CA GLN A 209 21.05 -17.92 -7.30
C GLN A 209 20.47 -17.89 -5.88
N VAL A 210 20.95 -18.75 -4.98
CA VAL A 210 20.54 -18.74 -3.57
C VAL A 210 20.94 -17.43 -2.88
N GLN A 211 22.16 -16.95 -3.12
CA GLN A 211 22.63 -15.66 -2.59
C GLN A 211 21.80 -14.49 -3.14
N GLU A 212 21.49 -14.48 -4.42
CA GLU A 212 20.63 -13.46 -5.03
C GLU A 212 19.21 -13.49 -4.44
N ALA A 213 18.62 -14.67 -4.31
CA ALA A 213 17.29 -14.85 -3.73
C ALA A 213 17.24 -14.38 -2.26
N ASN A 214 18.27 -14.70 -1.46
CA ASN A 214 18.39 -14.24 -0.08
C ASN A 214 18.58 -12.73 0.00
N ALA A 215 19.44 -12.14 -0.84
CA ALA A 215 19.63 -10.69 -0.89
C ALA A 215 18.34 -9.94 -1.26
N ASN A 216 17.51 -10.52 -2.15
CA ASN A 216 16.21 -9.96 -2.49
C ASN A 216 15.22 -10.09 -1.33
N LEU A 217 15.19 -11.23 -0.63
CA LEU A 217 14.39 -11.40 0.58
C LEU A 217 14.78 -10.37 1.66
N ASP A 218 16.07 -10.17 1.90
CA ASP A 218 16.58 -9.21 2.87
C ASP A 218 16.23 -7.77 2.47
N ARG A 219 16.37 -7.42 1.19
CA ARG A 219 15.97 -6.10 0.68
C ARG A 219 14.48 -5.86 0.88
N THR A 220 13.64 -6.84 0.57
CA THR A 220 12.19 -6.77 0.80
C THR A 220 11.90 -6.60 2.31
N GLN A 221 12.55 -7.37 3.17
CA GLN A 221 12.40 -7.23 4.63
C GLN A 221 12.87 -5.87 5.17
N ALA A 222 13.89 -5.24 4.56
CA ALA A 222 14.43 -3.96 5.01
C ALA A 222 13.59 -2.75 4.55
N VAL A 223 13.04 -2.76 3.33
CA VAL A 223 12.22 -1.64 2.81
C VAL A 223 10.82 -1.63 3.45
N ASN A 224 10.21 -2.80 3.62
CA ASN A 224 8.85 -2.96 4.12
C ASN A 224 8.53 -2.39 5.52
N PRO A 225 9.41 -2.42 6.55
CA PRO A 225 9.11 -1.80 7.84
C PRO A 225 8.92 -0.28 7.71
N THR A 226 9.57 0.36 6.74
CA THR A 226 9.38 1.78 6.45
C THR A 226 7.98 2.05 5.93
N ASP A 227 7.47 1.22 5.02
CA ASP A 227 6.13 1.39 4.45
C ASP A 227 5.01 1.21 5.48
N VAL A 228 5.16 0.24 6.39
CA VAL A 228 4.23 0.05 7.51
C VAL A 228 4.27 1.25 8.46
N GLN A 229 5.45 1.80 8.73
CA GLN A 229 5.60 3.00 9.57
C GLN A 229 4.97 4.24 8.92
N VAL A 230 5.17 4.44 7.62
CA VAL A 230 4.53 5.54 6.87
C VAL A 230 3.02 5.40 6.90
N ALA A 231 2.48 4.22 6.60
CA ALA A 231 1.03 3.99 6.65
C ALA A 231 0.45 4.13 8.08
N ALA A 232 1.21 3.74 9.11
CA ALA A 232 0.81 3.94 10.51
C ALA A 232 0.81 5.43 10.89
N ALA A 233 1.80 6.20 10.42
CA ALA A 233 1.85 7.64 10.61
C ALA A 233 0.72 8.37 9.88
N GLU A 234 0.37 7.96 8.66
CA GLU A 234 -0.80 8.46 7.93
C GLU A 234 -2.09 8.23 8.72
N LEU A 235 -2.28 7.02 9.28
CA LEU A 235 -3.43 6.72 10.14
C LEU A 235 -3.44 7.59 11.40
N ALA A 236 -2.29 7.78 12.06
CA ALA A 236 -2.19 8.64 13.23
C ALA A 236 -2.57 10.10 12.91
N SER A 237 -2.10 10.63 11.78
CA SER A 237 -2.45 11.96 11.27
C SER A 237 -3.95 12.08 10.97
N ALA A 238 -4.53 11.09 10.29
CA ALA A 238 -5.97 11.07 9.99
C ALA A 238 -6.82 11.02 11.27
N ASN A 239 -6.40 10.26 12.28
CA ASN A 239 -7.06 10.22 13.58
C ASN A 239 -6.96 11.57 14.31
N ALA A 240 -5.82 12.26 14.25
CA ALA A 240 -5.68 13.61 14.80
C ALA A 240 -6.65 14.60 14.12
N ALA A 241 -6.81 14.49 12.80
CA ALA A 241 -7.79 15.29 12.06
C ALA A 241 -9.24 14.99 12.46
N VAL A 242 -9.56 13.73 12.80
CA VAL A 242 -10.87 13.37 13.37
C VAL A 242 -11.09 14.07 14.71
N THR A 243 -10.12 14.00 15.63
CA THR A 243 -10.22 14.64 16.94
C THR A 243 -10.36 16.15 16.81
N GLN A 244 -9.60 16.78 15.92
CA GLN A 244 -9.72 18.21 15.64
C GLN A 244 -11.12 18.55 15.09
N ALA A 245 -11.62 17.82 14.09
CA ALA A 245 -12.94 18.06 13.52
C ALA A 245 -14.08 17.84 14.54
N GLN A 246 -13.88 16.95 15.52
CA GLN A 246 -14.82 16.77 16.63
C GLN A 246 -14.79 17.97 17.58
N ALA A 247 -13.61 18.47 17.96
CA ALA A 247 -13.47 19.65 18.81
C ALA A 247 -14.03 20.91 18.12
N GLU A 248 -13.77 21.08 16.83
CA GLU A 248 -14.35 22.17 16.03
C GLU A 248 -15.88 22.09 16.01
N LEU A 249 -16.46 20.89 15.83
CA LEU A 249 -17.91 20.70 15.89
C LEU A 249 -18.46 21.07 17.28
N GLU A 250 -17.78 20.72 18.37
CA GLU A 250 -18.23 21.06 19.73
C GLU A 250 -18.33 22.57 19.94
N VAL A 251 -17.37 23.35 19.45
CA VAL A 251 -17.38 24.82 19.58
C VAL A 251 -18.48 25.48 18.71
N THR A 252 -19.00 24.79 17.68
CA THR A 252 -20.16 25.32 16.92
C THR A 252 -21.48 25.29 17.70
N TYR A 253 -21.56 24.50 18.77
CA TYR A 253 -22.76 24.41 19.61
C TYR A 253 -22.59 25.23 20.88
N ILE A 254 -23.41 26.27 21.00
CA ILE A 254 -23.43 27.10 22.21
C ILE A 254 -24.44 26.50 23.18
N ARG A 255 -23.95 26.06 24.34
CA ARG A 255 -24.75 25.51 25.44
C ARG A 255 -24.79 26.49 26.61
N SER A 256 -25.84 26.41 27.41
CA SER A 256 -25.89 27.15 28.67
C SER A 256 -24.87 26.56 29.66
N PRO A 257 -23.99 27.37 30.26
CA PRO A 257 -23.06 26.88 31.29
C PRO A 257 -23.75 26.60 32.63
N ILE A 258 -24.96 27.12 32.83
CA ILE A 258 -25.76 27.00 34.06
C ILE A 258 -27.21 26.64 33.77
N SER A 259 -27.90 26.06 34.76
CA SER A 259 -29.36 25.95 34.74
C SER A 259 -29.96 27.32 35.05
N ALA A 260 -30.61 27.93 34.05
CA ALA A 260 -31.19 29.28 34.15
C ALA A 260 -32.31 29.47 33.11
N THR A 261 -33.16 30.47 33.33
CA THR A 261 -34.22 30.88 32.42
C THR A 261 -33.70 31.93 31.44
N VAL A 262 -34.02 31.79 30.15
CA VAL A 262 -33.68 32.80 29.13
C VAL A 262 -34.54 34.05 29.34
N LEU A 263 -33.91 35.16 29.69
CA LEU A 263 -34.58 36.44 29.95
C LEU A 263 -34.76 37.26 28.67
N LYS A 264 -33.73 37.29 27.82
CA LYS A 264 -33.71 38.08 26.59
C LYS A 264 -32.77 37.48 25.56
N VAL A 265 -33.17 37.48 24.29
CA VAL A 265 -32.33 37.03 23.17
C VAL A 265 -31.85 38.24 22.38
N HIS A 266 -30.55 38.32 22.12
CA HIS A 266 -29.88 39.46 21.47
C HIS A 266 -29.53 39.23 20.00
N VAL A 267 -29.49 37.98 19.54
CA VAL A 267 -29.06 37.61 18.18
C VAL A 267 -30.11 36.71 17.52
N ARG A 268 -30.44 36.98 16.26
CA ARG A 268 -31.33 36.16 15.44
C ARG A 268 -30.55 35.34 14.39
N PRO A 269 -31.15 34.28 13.82
CA PRO A 269 -30.50 33.50 12.78
C PRO A 269 -30.01 34.37 11.62
N GLY A 270 -28.72 34.27 11.28
CA GLY A 270 -28.08 35.04 10.22
C GLY A 270 -27.42 36.36 10.67
N GLU A 271 -27.59 36.76 11.93
CA GLU A 271 -26.91 37.92 12.51
C GLU A 271 -25.55 37.54 13.11
N VAL A 272 -24.59 38.47 13.05
CA VAL A 272 -23.26 38.29 13.67
C VAL A 272 -23.35 38.55 15.17
N ILE A 273 -22.70 37.70 15.97
CA ILE A 273 -22.68 37.83 17.43
C ILE A 273 -21.85 39.07 17.80
N GLY A 274 -22.49 40.05 18.46
CA GLY A 274 -21.84 41.23 19.01
C GLY A 274 -21.33 41.02 20.46
N GLN A 275 -20.74 42.06 21.05
CA GLN A 275 -20.17 42.00 22.42
C GLN A 275 -21.18 41.66 23.52
N LYS A 276 -22.49 41.84 23.28
CA LYS A 276 -23.57 41.50 24.24
C LYS A 276 -23.88 40.00 24.33
N GLY A 277 -23.20 39.16 23.53
CA GLY A 277 -23.46 37.72 23.48
C GLY A 277 -24.78 37.40 22.78
N ILE A 278 -25.27 36.16 22.96
CA ILE A 278 -26.45 35.63 22.25
C ILE A 278 -27.74 35.85 23.03
N ALA A 279 -27.70 35.65 24.34
CA ALA A 279 -28.87 35.76 25.21
C ALA A 279 -28.45 36.05 26.66
N GLU A 280 -29.36 36.67 27.42
CA GLU A 280 -29.27 36.85 28.86
C GLU A 280 -29.97 35.67 29.56
N LEU A 281 -29.27 35.11 30.54
CA LEU A 281 -29.74 34.02 31.38
C LEU A 281 -29.89 34.53 32.82
N GLY A 282 -31.00 34.17 33.48
CA GLY A 282 -31.23 34.51 34.87
C GLY A 282 -31.80 33.34 35.66
N GLN A 283 -31.34 33.16 36.89
CA GLN A 283 -31.97 32.24 37.84
C GLN A 283 -33.22 32.92 38.41
N THR A 284 -34.39 32.35 38.12
CA THR A 284 -35.69 32.91 38.55
C THR A 284 -36.16 32.39 39.91
N ASP A 285 -35.40 31.47 40.52
CA ASP A 285 -35.75 30.87 41.81
C ASP A 285 -35.62 31.86 42.98
N GLN A 286 -34.82 32.92 42.81
CA GLN A 286 -34.68 34.02 43.78
C GLN A 286 -34.79 35.38 43.07
N MET A 287 -36.00 35.93 43.00
CA MET A 287 -36.26 37.23 42.37
C MET A 287 -36.60 38.30 43.41
N ASN A 288 -35.83 39.39 43.39
CA ASN A 288 -36.15 40.60 44.14
C ASN A 288 -36.93 41.58 43.27
N VAL A 289 -37.99 42.18 43.82
CA VAL A 289 -38.80 43.19 43.13
C VAL A 289 -38.51 44.55 43.76
N VAL A 290 -38.09 45.51 42.93
CA VAL A 290 -38.01 46.92 43.34
C VAL A 290 -39.30 47.61 42.93
N ALA A 291 -40.12 48.00 43.91
CA ALA A 291 -41.34 48.77 43.67
C ALA A 291 -41.06 50.25 43.94
N GLN A 292 -41.26 51.10 42.93
CA GLN A 292 -41.26 52.54 43.13
C GLN A 292 -42.63 52.96 43.66
N VAL A 293 -42.67 53.41 44.91
CA VAL A 293 -43.88 53.89 45.55
C VAL A 293 -43.83 55.41 45.53
N TYR A 294 -44.91 56.06 45.10
CA TYR A 294 -45.01 57.51 45.20
C TYR A 294 -44.85 57.93 46.65
N LYS A 295 -44.18 59.06 46.88
CA LYS A 295 -43.90 59.59 48.22
C LYS A 295 -45.18 59.73 49.08
N THR A 296 -46.34 59.94 48.45
CA THR A 296 -47.65 60.01 49.10
C THR A 296 -48.18 58.65 49.59
N ASP A 297 -47.75 57.54 49.00
CA ASP A 297 -48.26 56.20 49.26
C ASP A 297 -47.29 55.33 50.08
N ILE A 298 -46.09 55.82 50.39
CA ILE A 298 -45.09 55.06 51.17
C ILE A 298 -45.60 54.64 52.56
N ASN A 299 -46.48 55.45 53.16
CA ASN A 299 -47.11 55.16 54.46
C ASN A 299 -48.04 53.94 54.42
N LYS A 300 -48.38 53.44 53.23
CA LYS A 300 -49.27 52.29 53.02
C LYS A 300 -48.53 50.96 52.84
N VAL A 301 -47.19 50.94 52.92
CA VAL A 301 -46.35 49.75 52.71
C VAL A 301 -45.66 49.33 54.00
N ARG A 302 -45.65 48.02 54.31
CA ARG A 302 -45.00 47.44 55.50
C ARG A 302 -44.14 46.22 55.15
N VAL A 303 -43.05 46.00 55.89
CA VAL A 303 -42.20 44.81 55.74
C VAL A 303 -43.01 43.56 56.12
N GLY A 304 -42.95 42.51 55.29
CA GLY A 304 -43.72 41.26 55.48
C GLY A 304 -45.14 41.28 54.92
N GLN A 305 -45.57 42.38 54.29
CA GLN A 305 -46.84 42.44 53.58
C GLN A 305 -46.80 41.50 52.36
N GLY A 306 -47.72 40.53 52.34
CA GLY A 306 -47.84 39.57 51.24
C GLY A 306 -48.23 40.26 49.94
N ARG A 307 -47.66 39.80 48.83
CA ARG A 307 -48.04 40.19 47.47
C ARG A 307 -49.18 39.27 47.01
N SER A 308 -50.34 39.82 46.67
CA SER A 308 -51.36 39.15 45.85
C SER A 308 -51.10 39.40 44.38
#